data_AF-A0A7W8F8Y2-F1
#
_entry.id   AF-A0A7W8F8Y2-F1
#
_cell.length_a   1.000
_cell.length_b   1.000
_cell.length_c   1.000
_cell.angle_alpha   90.00
_cell.angle_beta   90.00
_cell.angle_gamma   90.00
#
_symmetry.space_group_name_H-M   'P 1'
#
loop_
_entity.id
_entity.type
_entity.pdbx_description
1 polymer ?
#
loop_
_entity_poly.entity_id
_entity_poly.type
_entity_poly.pdbx_seq_one_letter_code
_entity_poly.pdbx_strand_id
1 'polypeptide(L)'
;MTERRAVLSSSTFEEQIGYARAVVDGDWVHVSGTTGFDYATMTISDDVVEQAEQCLRNIEVALAEAGCTFADVVRVRYLLPDRADFEPCWLVLRRCFGDVRPAATMLMCGLADPRMKIEIEVDARRRIPPHGGATSNHSEAPVVPVGAYEPPYYVAVFTTVRAQDQSGFSETNARMEDLVKDVPGYLGMEHAQTPGGLGITVSYFRDAEALTEWRTNTEHRAAQKRGRAEWYQSYTLHVAKVERSHGFTREPGPTAG
;
A
#
# COMPACT_ATOMS: atom_id res chain seq x y z
N MET A 1 -17.42 0.55 2.76
CA MET A 1 -17.50 -0.85 3.23
C MET A 1 -16.17 -1.49 2.89
N THR A 2 -15.43 -1.99 3.87
CA THR A 2 -14.25 -2.82 3.62
C THR A 2 -14.73 -4.09 2.90
N GLU A 3 -14.16 -4.35 1.72
CA GLU A 3 -14.56 -5.46 0.86
C GLU A 3 -13.96 -6.76 1.39
N ARG A 4 -14.82 -7.77 1.62
CA ARG A 4 -14.41 -9.12 2.02
C ARG A 4 -14.43 -10.02 0.79
N ARG A 5 -13.31 -10.70 0.51
CA ARG A 5 -13.14 -11.58 -0.64
C ARG A 5 -12.45 -12.89 -0.25
N ALA A 6 -12.96 -14.01 -0.74
CA ALA A 6 -12.30 -15.31 -0.64
C ALA A 6 -11.35 -15.54 -1.81
N VAL A 7 -10.18 -16.11 -1.52
CA VAL A 7 -9.20 -16.66 -2.47
C VAL A 7 -9.35 -18.17 -2.44
N LEU A 8 -9.59 -18.79 -3.59
CA LEU A 8 -9.85 -20.23 -3.71
C LEU A 8 -8.73 -20.88 -4.53
N SER A 9 -8.31 -22.06 -4.11
CA SER A 9 -7.20 -22.81 -4.70
C SER A 9 -7.64 -23.95 -5.60
N SER A 10 -8.94 -24.04 -5.92
CA SER A 10 -9.58 -25.12 -6.69
C SER A 10 -9.46 -26.51 -6.03
N SER A 11 -9.13 -26.53 -4.74
CA SER A 11 -9.06 -27.77 -3.97
C SER A 11 -10.47 -28.30 -3.71
N THR A 12 -10.68 -29.60 -3.91
CA THR A 12 -11.97 -30.27 -3.61
C THR A 12 -12.38 -30.09 -2.15
N PHE A 13 -11.42 -29.87 -1.24
CA PHE A 13 -11.69 -29.62 0.18
C PHE A 13 -12.42 -28.30 0.43
N GLU A 14 -12.25 -27.28 -0.42
CA GLU A 14 -12.90 -25.98 -0.26
C GLU A 14 -14.42 -26.13 -0.37
N GLU A 15 -14.90 -26.96 -1.31
CA GLU A 15 -16.32 -27.29 -1.47
C GLU A 15 -16.85 -28.25 -0.40
N GLN A 16 -16.05 -29.25 -0.01
CA GLN A 16 -16.50 -30.31 0.91
C GLN A 16 -16.50 -29.90 2.39
N ILE A 17 -15.55 -29.06 2.80
CA ILE A 17 -15.34 -28.66 4.21
C ILE A 17 -15.82 -27.23 4.46
N GLY A 18 -15.75 -26.35 3.46
CA GLY A 18 -16.21 -24.96 3.59
C GLY A 18 -15.15 -24.02 4.17
N TYR A 19 -13.98 -23.97 3.54
CA TYR A 19 -12.96 -22.94 3.82
C TYR A 19 -12.41 -22.38 2.50
N ALA A 20 -11.70 -21.26 2.58
CA ALA A 20 -11.02 -20.63 1.45
C ALA A 20 -9.51 -20.71 1.68
N ARG A 21 -8.71 -20.84 0.62
CA ARG A 21 -7.24 -20.79 0.73
C ARG A 21 -6.75 -19.55 1.46
N ALA A 22 -7.36 -18.41 1.19
CA ALA A 22 -7.19 -17.21 1.99
C ALA A 22 -8.47 -16.37 2.03
N VAL A 23 -8.58 -15.51 3.03
CA VAL A 23 -9.64 -14.50 3.12
C VAL A 23 -8.99 -13.13 3.20
N VAL A 24 -9.38 -12.26 2.28
CA VAL A 24 -9.09 -10.83 2.33
C VAL A 24 -10.25 -10.15 3.05
N ASP A 25 -9.95 -9.43 4.14
CA ASP A 25 -10.91 -8.61 4.87
C ASP A 25 -10.31 -7.22 5.10
N GLY A 26 -10.66 -6.30 4.19
CA GLY A 26 -10.03 -4.98 4.12
C GLY A 26 -8.54 -5.07 3.81
N ASP A 27 -7.70 -4.76 4.79
CA ASP A 27 -6.24 -4.80 4.67
C ASP A 27 -5.62 -6.08 5.21
N TRP A 28 -6.42 -6.90 5.88
CA TRP A 28 -5.97 -8.17 6.42
C TRP A 28 -6.11 -9.27 5.38
N VAL A 29 -5.10 -10.11 5.32
CA VAL A 29 -5.09 -11.33 4.53
C VAL A 29 -4.79 -12.48 5.47
N HIS A 30 -5.77 -13.37 5.63
CA HIS A 30 -5.65 -14.56 6.46
C HIS A 30 -5.47 -15.76 5.53
N VAL A 31 -4.29 -16.35 5.50
CA VAL A 31 -4.03 -17.57 4.73
C VAL A 31 -4.30 -18.76 5.63
N SER A 32 -5.14 -19.68 5.18
CA SER A 32 -5.45 -20.89 5.93
C SER A 32 -4.22 -21.77 6.11
N GLY A 33 -4.25 -22.61 7.15
CA GLY A 33 -3.25 -23.64 7.38
C GLY A 33 -2.95 -24.43 6.10
N THR A 34 -1.68 -24.41 5.71
CA THR A 34 -1.20 -24.92 4.43
C THR A 34 -0.17 -26.01 4.66
N THR A 35 -0.44 -27.17 4.07
CA THR A 35 0.33 -28.40 4.21
C THR A 35 1.19 -28.66 2.98
N GLY A 36 2.11 -29.62 3.08
CA GLY A 36 3.11 -29.92 2.05
C GLY A 36 2.57 -30.66 0.80
N PHE A 37 1.26 -30.66 0.57
CA PHE A 37 0.68 -31.27 -0.63
C PHE A 37 0.94 -30.39 -1.86
N ASP A 38 1.35 -31.03 -2.94
CA ASP A 38 1.22 -30.48 -4.29
C ASP A 38 -0.20 -30.78 -4.79
N TYR A 39 -1.04 -29.75 -4.89
CA TYR A 39 -2.42 -29.88 -5.31
C TYR A 39 -2.60 -30.17 -6.80
N ALA A 40 -1.58 -29.94 -7.64
CA ALA A 40 -1.64 -30.27 -9.06
C ALA A 40 -1.49 -31.78 -9.28
N THR A 41 -0.61 -32.42 -8.51
CA THR A 41 -0.35 -33.86 -8.62
C THR A 41 -1.03 -34.69 -7.52
N MET A 42 -1.58 -34.04 -6.50
CA MET A 42 -2.14 -34.64 -5.28
C MET A 42 -1.13 -35.56 -4.58
N THR A 43 0.13 -35.15 -4.55
CA THR A 43 1.23 -35.88 -3.89
C THR A 43 1.81 -35.07 -2.72
N ILE A 44 2.52 -35.76 -1.83
CA ILE A 44 3.22 -35.16 -0.69
C ILE A 44 4.53 -35.92 -0.49
N SER A 45 5.62 -35.18 -0.24
CA SER A 45 6.93 -35.79 0.02
C SER A 45 6.99 -36.40 1.41
N ASP A 46 7.78 -37.46 1.58
CA ASP A 46 8.12 -37.98 2.92
C ASP A 46 9.20 -37.14 3.62
N ASP A 47 9.86 -36.22 2.93
CA ASP A 47 10.84 -35.31 3.51
C ASP A 47 10.19 -34.02 4.05
N VAL A 48 10.49 -33.65 5.30
CA VAL A 48 9.85 -32.50 5.95
C VAL A 48 10.33 -31.17 5.38
N VAL A 49 11.57 -31.09 4.90
CA VAL A 49 12.11 -29.88 4.28
C VAL A 49 11.40 -29.64 2.95
N GLU A 50 11.23 -30.69 2.14
CA GLU A 50 10.45 -30.61 0.90
C GLU A 50 8.97 -30.25 1.15
N GLN A 51 8.35 -30.81 2.21
CA GLN A 51 7.00 -30.40 2.62
C GLN A 51 6.95 -28.92 2.99
N ALA A 52 7.90 -28.42 3.79
CA ALA A 52 7.96 -27.02 4.18
C ALA A 52 8.14 -26.10 2.97
N GLU A 53 8.96 -26.47 1.99
CA GLU A 53 9.08 -25.74 0.74
C GLU A 53 7.76 -25.71 -0.04
N GLN A 54 7.06 -26.84 -0.11
CA GLN A 54 5.75 -26.90 -0.77
C GLN A 54 4.70 -26.06 -0.03
N CYS A 55 4.69 -26.06 1.31
CA CYS A 55 3.83 -25.18 2.11
C CYS A 55 4.04 -23.72 1.72
N LEU A 56 5.30 -23.28 1.66
CA LEU A 56 5.65 -21.90 1.33
C LEU A 56 5.31 -21.54 -0.12
N ARG A 57 5.50 -22.44 -1.09
CA ARG A 57 5.05 -22.24 -2.48
C ARG A 57 3.53 -22.03 -2.55
N ASN A 58 2.77 -22.86 -1.87
CA ASN A 58 1.31 -22.75 -1.83
C ASN A 58 0.86 -21.45 -1.16
N ILE A 59 1.53 -21.05 -0.07
CA ILE A 59 1.28 -19.76 0.62
C ILE A 59 1.62 -18.58 -0.28
N GLU A 60 2.73 -18.64 -1.03
CA GLU A 60 3.14 -17.58 -1.95
C GLU A 60 2.07 -17.34 -3.02
N VAL A 61 1.53 -18.40 -3.61
CA VAL A 61 0.41 -18.30 -4.58
C VAL A 61 -0.81 -17.65 -3.94
N ALA A 62 -1.18 -18.07 -2.73
CA ALA A 62 -2.32 -17.50 -2.00
C ALA A 62 -2.14 -16.01 -1.67
N LEU A 63 -0.94 -15.63 -1.20
CA LEU A 63 -0.58 -14.25 -0.93
C LEU A 63 -0.61 -13.42 -2.22
N ALA A 64 -0.05 -13.93 -3.32
CA ALA A 64 -0.03 -13.24 -4.60
C ALA A 64 -1.46 -12.96 -5.13
N GLU A 65 -2.37 -13.93 -5.04
CA GLU A 65 -3.77 -13.74 -5.42
C GLU A 65 -4.52 -12.77 -4.48
N ALA A 66 -4.07 -12.65 -3.23
CA ALA A 66 -4.52 -11.65 -2.28
C ALA A 66 -3.86 -10.27 -2.47
N GLY A 67 -2.91 -10.13 -3.41
CA GLY A 67 -2.15 -8.89 -3.65
C GLY A 67 -1.12 -8.59 -2.56
N CYS A 68 -0.54 -9.63 -1.95
CA CYS A 68 0.49 -9.57 -0.91
C CYS A 68 1.71 -10.42 -1.30
N THR A 69 2.78 -10.25 -0.54
CA THR A 69 4.00 -11.06 -0.60
C THR A 69 4.40 -11.52 0.81
N PHE A 70 5.45 -12.34 0.93
CA PHE A 70 6.01 -12.67 2.26
C PHE A 70 6.43 -11.43 3.07
N ALA A 71 6.78 -10.31 2.42
CA ALA A 71 7.15 -9.06 3.11
C ALA A 71 5.97 -8.38 3.84
N ASP A 72 4.74 -8.83 3.57
CA ASP A 72 3.51 -8.35 4.21
C ASP A 72 3.06 -9.24 5.37
N VAL A 73 3.74 -10.38 5.58
CA VAL A 73 3.43 -11.31 6.67
C VAL A 73 3.83 -10.69 8.00
N VAL A 74 2.85 -10.57 8.90
CA VAL A 74 3.06 -10.04 10.26
C VAL A 74 3.04 -11.13 11.32
N ARG A 75 2.46 -12.29 11.01
CA ARG A 75 2.45 -13.47 11.88
C ARG A 75 2.55 -14.77 11.10
N VAL A 76 3.29 -15.72 11.66
CA VAL A 76 3.37 -17.10 11.19
C VAL A 76 3.13 -18.06 12.36
N ARG A 77 2.39 -19.14 12.10
CA ARG A 77 2.23 -20.27 13.01
C ARG A 77 2.71 -21.54 12.32
N TYR A 78 3.55 -22.31 13.01
CA TYR A 78 4.04 -23.61 12.56
C TYR A 78 3.38 -24.69 13.40
N LEU A 79 2.74 -25.66 12.75
CA LEU A 79 2.08 -26.80 13.40
C LEU A 79 2.76 -28.08 12.93
N LEU A 80 3.29 -28.87 13.86
CA LEU A 80 4.00 -30.12 13.56
C LEU A 80 3.63 -31.24 14.55
N PRO A 81 3.53 -32.50 14.12
CA PRO A 81 3.36 -33.63 15.04
C PRO A 81 4.62 -33.92 15.88
N ASP A 82 5.81 -33.75 15.28
CA ASP A 82 7.10 -33.98 15.92
C ASP A 82 7.92 -32.68 15.94
N ARG A 83 8.48 -32.34 17.11
CA ARG A 83 9.35 -31.17 17.25
C ARG A 83 10.69 -31.32 16.52
N ALA A 84 11.15 -32.56 16.30
CA ALA A 84 12.43 -32.84 15.65
C ALA A 84 12.44 -32.39 14.18
N ASP A 85 11.26 -32.32 13.56
CA ASP A 85 11.07 -31.90 12.18
C ASP A 85 11.18 -30.37 11.98
N PHE A 86 11.18 -29.58 13.05
CA PHE A 86 11.18 -28.12 12.93
C PHE A 86 12.55 -27.53 12.57
N GLU A 87 13.62 -28.01 13.20
CA GLU A 87 14.99 -27.51 12.96
C GLU A 87 15.49 -27.72 11.52
N PRO A 88 15.26 -28.88 10.88
CA PRO A 88 15.60 -29.08 9.46
C PRO A 88 15.00 -28.02 8.52
N CYS A 89 13.82 -27.50 8.83
CA CYS A 89 13.11 -26.53 7.99
C CYS A 89 13.68 -25.10 8.10
N TRP A 90 14.53 -24.79 9.07
CA TRP A 90 14.96 -23.41 9.36
C TRP A 90 15.59 -22.70 8.17
N LEU A 91 16.38 -23.39 7.35
CA LEU A 91 17.00 -22.79 6.16
C LEU A 91 15.95 -22.31 5.16
N VAL A 92 14.92 -23.13 4.93
CA VAL A 92 13.81 -22.83 4.03
C VAL A 92 12.95 -21.70 4.59
N LEU A 93 12.61 -21.75 5.89
CA LEU A 93 11.87 -20.68 6.56
C LEU A 93 12.62 -19.35 6.53
N ARG A 94 13.95 -19.36 6.74
CA ARG A 94 14.80 -18.17 6.73
C ARG A 94 14.87 -17.51 5.36
N ARG A 95 14.76 -18.26 4.27
CA ARG A 95 14.71 -17.69 2.91
C ARG A 95 13.49 -16.78 2.71
N CYS A 96 12.35 -17.12 3.31
CA CYS A 96 11.12 -16.33 3.20
C CYS A 96 10.98 -15.27 4.30
N PHE A 97 11.35 -15.60 5.53
CA PHE A 97 11.03 -14.76 6.71
C PHE A 97 12.25 -14.10 7.36
N GLY A 98 13.47 -14.36 6.90
CA GLY A 98 14.71 -13.92 7.58
C GLY A 98 14.82 -12.40 7.75
N ASP A 99 14.45 -11.65 6.72
CA ASP A 99 14.42 -10.18 6.73
C ASP A 99 13.07 -9.62 7.21
N VAL A 100 11.99 -10.36 6.96
CA VAL A 100 10.61 -9.96 7.33
C VAL A 100 10.40 -10.01 8.85
N ARG A 101 10.87 -11.08 9.49
CA ARG A 101 10.79 -11.33 10.94
C ARG A 101 9.38 -11.16 11.52
N PRO A 102 8.37 -11.90 11.03
CA PRO A 102 7.02 -11.87 11.59
C PRO A 102 7.00 -12.40 13.03
N ALA A 103 5.94 -12.06 13.77
CA ALA A 103 5.65 -12.73 15.03
C ALA A 103 5.45 -14.23 14.78
N ALA A 104 6.13 -15.10 15.53
CA ALA A 104 6.15 -16.53 15.25
C ALA A 104 5.77 -17.37 16.47
N THR A 105 4.99 -18.43 16.23
CA THR A 105 4.67 -19.47 17.22
C THR A 105 4.86 -20.85 16.58
N MET A 106 5.51 -21.77 17.28
CA MET A 106 5.54 -23.19 16.91
C MET A 106 4.67 -23.98 17.91
N LEU A 107 3.78 -24.82 17.38
CA LEU A 107 2.89 -25.69 18.14
C LEU A 107 3.16 -27.14 17.77
N MET A 108 3.22 -27.99 18.79
CA MET A 108 3.23 -29.44 18.61
C MET A 108 1.80 -29.98 18.69
N CYS A 109 1.27 -30.51 17.59
CA CYS A 109 -0.07 -31.07 17.51
C CYS A 109 -0.22 -32.06 16.34
N GLY A 110 -1.23 -32.93 16.39
CA GLY A 110 -1.57 -33.80 15.27
C GLY A 110 -2.12 -33.01 14.07
N LEU A 111 -1.86 -33.50 12.86
CA LEU A 111 -2.36 -32.95 11.60
C LEU A 111 -3.43 -33.88 10.98
N ALA A 112 -4.18 -33.37 10.00
CA ALA A 112 -5.35 -34.05 9.44
C ALA A 112 -5.04 -35.36 8.69
N ASP A 113 -3.85 -35.46 8.09
CA ASP A 113 -3.36 -36.66 7.41
C ASP A 113 -2.01 -37.06 8.02
N PRO A 114 -1.78 -38.35 8.35
CA PRO A 114 -0.54 -38.81 8.98
C PRO A 114 0.72 -38.62 8.12
N ARG A 115 0.57 -38.36 6.81
CA ARG A 115 1.69 -38.03 5.91
C ARG A 115 2.17 -36.59 6.09
N MET A 116 1.34 -35.71 6.66
CA MET A 116 1.71 -34.30 6.89
C MET A 116 2.65 -34.21 8.09
N LYS A 117 3.81 -33.59 7.88
CA LYS A 117 4.83 -33.35 8.92
C LYS A 117 4.88 -31.90 9.38
N ILE A 118 4.43 -30.98 8.53
CA ILE A 118 4.35 -29.56 8.84
C ILE A 118 3.15 -28.92 8.16
N GLU A 119 2.49 -28.04 8.89
CA GLU A 119 1.46 -27.12 8.41
C GLU A 119 1.84 -25.70 8.81
N ILE A 120 1.71 -24.75 7.87
CA ILE A 120 2.08 -23.36 8.07
C ILE A 120 0.85 -22.48 7.84
N GLU A 121 0.56 -21.60 8.80
CA GLU A 121 -0.50 -20.60 8.72
C GLU A 121 0.14 -19.21 8.79
N VAL A 122 -0.33 -18.26 7.97
CA VAL A 122 0.18 -16.88 8.01
C VAL A 122 -0.95 -15.85 8.02
N ASP A 123 -0.76 -14.81 8.83
CA ASP A 123 -1.52 -13.57 8.74
C ASP A 123 -0.61 -12.52 8.07
N ALA A 124 -1.09 -11.97 6.97
CA ALA A 124 -0.48 -10.84 6.29
C ALA A 124 -1.35 -9.60 6.42
N ARG A 125 -0.71 -8.45 6.40
CA ARG A 125 -1.40 -7.17 6.29
C ARG A 125 -0.92 -6.53 5.01
N ARG A 126 -1.82 -6.43 4.03
CA ARG A 126 -1.54 -5.73 2.78
C ARG A 126 -1.03 -4.37 3.17
N ARG A 127 0.23 -4.09 2.84
CA ARG A 127 0.66 -2.70 2.75
C ARG A 127 -0.23 -2.12 1.68
N ILE A 128 -1.23 -1.35 2.04
CA ILE A 128 -1.77 -0.39 1.09
C ILE A 128 -0.55 0.46 0.75
N PRO A 129 0.03 0.38 -0.45
CA PRO A 129 0.80 1.53 -0.89
C PRO A 129 -0.19 2.69 -0.79
N PRO A 130 0.14 3.84 -0.17
CA PRO A 130 -0.78 4.98 -0.14
C PRO A 130 -1.44 5.09 -1.52
N HIS A 131 -2.76 4.85 -1.58
CA HIS A 131 -3.38 4.14 -2.72
C HIS A 131 -2.79 4.41 -4.11
N GLY A 132 -2.37 3.32 -4.76
CA GLY A 132 -2.59 3.06 -6.19
C GLY A 132 -1.71 3.80 -7.19
N GLY A 133 -0.85 3.06 -7.89
CA GLY A 133 -0.67 3.23 -9.34
C GLY A 133 -0.34 4.63 -9.83
N ALA A 134 0.51 5.31 -9.08
CA ALA A 134 1.35 6.37 -9.55
C ALA A 134 2.68 6.04 -8.93
N THR A 135 3.74 5.91 -9.72
CA THR A 135 5.07 6.21 -9.20
C THR A 135 4.93 7.55 -8.50
N SER A 136 4.81 7.55 -7.16
CA SER A 136 5.22 8.71 -6.41
C SER A 136 6.68 8.83 -6.80
N ASN A 137 6.93 9.80 -7.66
CA ASN A 137 8.22 10.41 -7.75
C ASN A 137 8.42 11.06 -6.37
N HIS A 138 8.64 10.23 -5.35
CA HIS A 138 9.23 10.67 -4.10
C HIS A 138 10.61 11.10 -4.55
N SER A 139 10.70 12.36 -4.95
CA SER A 139 11.94 13.09 -4.84
C SER A 139 12.45 12.77 -3.44
N GLU A 140 13.66 12.20 -3.36
CA GLU A 140 14.39 12.03 -2.11
C GLU A 140 14.63 13.36 -1.38
N ALA A 141 14.18 14.48 -1.96
CA ALA A 141 14.13 15.78 -1.32
C ALA A 141 13.31 15.72 -0.01
N PRO A 142 13.84 16.27 1.09
CA PRO A 142 13.12 16.35 2.34
C PRO A 142 11.78 17.07 2.16
N VAL A 143 10.73 16.55 2.80
CA VAL A 143 9.42 17.21 2.87
C VAL A 143 9.58 18.45 3.75
N VAL A 144 9.71 19.62 3.12
CA VAL A 144 9.78 20.92 3.80
C VAL A 144 8.53 21.72 3.43
N PRO A 145 7.85 22.37 4.40
CA PRO A 145 6.75 23.28 4.10
C PRO A 145 7.19 24.37 3.12
N VAL A 146 6.26 24.82 2.28
CA VAL A 146 6.48 26.01 1.44
C VAL A 146 6.82 27.20 2.36
N GLY A 147 7.87 27.92 1.99
CA GLY A 147 8.38 29.02 2.80
C GLY A 147 7.34 30.11 3.06
N ALA A 148 7.46 30.77 4.21
CA ALA A 148 6.64 31.94 4.51
C ALA A 148 7.08 33.13 3.62
N TYR A 149 6.32 33.41 2.58
CA TYR A 149 6.54 34.57 1.69
C TYR A 149 6.02 35.87 2.29
N GLU A 150 6.54 37.01 1.82
CA GLU A 150 6.09 38.34 2.24
C GLU A 150 4.65 38.62 1.73
N PRO A 151 3.66 38.74 2.64
CA PRO A 151 2.27 39.06 2.29
C PRO A 151 2.12 40.46 1.67
N PRO A 152 1.04 40.73 0.90
CA PRO A 152 -0.06 39.81 0.63
C PRO A 152 0.17 38.93 -0.59
N TYR A 153 -0.13 37.65 -0.47
CA TYR A 153 -0.15 36.70 -1.60
C TYR A 153 -1.47 35.92 -1.58
N TYR A 154 -1.73 35.09 -2.58
CA TYR A 154 -2.95 34.32 -2.70
C TYR A 154 -2.68 32.82 -2.60
N VAL A 155 -3.66 32.09 -2.07
CA VAL A 155 -3.66 30.63 -2.02
C VAL A 155 -4.91 30.09 -2.69
N ALA A 156 -4.73 29.04 -3.49
CA ALA A 156 -5.80 28.19 -3.99
C ALA A 156 -5.74 26.85 -3.26
N VAL A 157 -6.73 26.58 -2.43
CA VAL A 157 -6.89 25.33 -1.67
C VAL A 157 -7.90 24.47 -2.39
N PHE A 158 -7.41 23.40 -3.01
CA PHE A 158 -8.21 22.43 -3.73
C PHE A 158 -8.28 21.13 -2.94
N THR A 159 -9.46 20.80 -2.42
CA THR A 159 -9.71 19.60 -1.63
C THR A 159 -10.55 18.63 -2.43
N THR A 160 -10.16 17.35 -2.47
CA THR A 160 -10.79 16.34 -3.34
C THR A 160 -11.08 15.05 -2.58
N VAL A 161 -12.15 14.36 -2.97
CA VAL A 161 -12.34 12.93 -2.72
C VAL A 161 -12.21 12.21 -4.06
N ARG A 162 -11.26 11.27 -4.15
CA ARG A 162 -10.94 10.59 -5.42
C ARG A 162 -11.88 9.41 -5.70
N ALA A 163 -12.12 9.14 -6.98
CA ALA A 163 -12.81 7.95 -7.45
C ALA A 163 -11.91 6.71 -7.35
N GLN A 164 -12.50 5.50 -7.44
CA GLN A 164 -11.76 4.24 -7.38
C GLN A 164 -10.84 4.03 -8.61
N ASP A 165 -11.26 4.47 -9.78
CA ASP A 165 -10.43 4.51 -10.99
C ASP A 165 -9.64 5.83 -11.04
N GLN A 166 -8.32 5.72 -11.13
CA GLN A 166 -7.39 6.84 -11.20
C GLN A 166 -6.43 6.69 -12.39
N SER A 167 -6.80 5.90 -13.40
CA SER A 167 -5.99 5.72 -14.61
C SER A 167 -5.64 7.06 -15.25
N GLY A 168 -4.34 7.29 -15.49
CA GLY A 168 -3.82 8.52 -16.09
C GLY A 168 -3.83 9.76 -15.18
N PHE A 169 -4.25 9.64 -13.91
CA PHE A 169 -4.27 10.75 -12.96
C PHE A 169 -2.87 11.28 -12.68
N SER A 170 -1.91 10.39 -12.39
CA SER A 170 -0.56 10.80 -11.98
C SER A 170 0.25 11.48 -13.08
N GLU A 171 0.17 10.99 -14.30
CA GLU A 171 0.83 11.63 -15.45
C GLU A 171 0.24 13.02 -15.69
N THR A 172 -1.08 13.13 -15.65
CA THR A 172 -1.77 14.42 -15.81
C THR A 172 -1.43 15.37 -14.66
N ASN A 173 -1.36 14.87 -13.42
CA ASN A 173 -1.00 15.67 -12.26
C ASN A 173 0.44 16.19 -12.37
N ALA A 174 1.41 15.32 -12.67
CA ALA A 174 2.81 15.72 -12.88
C ALA A 174 2.93 16.82 -13.96
N ARG A 175 2.17 16.68 -15.06
CA ARG A 175 2.10 17.73 -16.09
C ARG A 175 1.56 19.05 -15.54
N MET A 176 0.54 19.03 -14.68
CA MET A 176 0.01 20.26 -14.06
C MET A 176 1.04 20.89 -13.11
N GLU A 177 1.79 20.08 -12.37
CA GLU A 177 2.86 20.55 -11.49
C GLU A 177 4.00 21.23 -12.26
N ASP A 178 4.34 20.73 -13.45
CA ASP A 178 5.34 21.37 -14.29
C ASP A 178 4.81 22.66 -14.91
N LEU A 179 3.58 22.65 -15.43
CA LEU A 179 2.97 23.83 -16.04
C LEU A 179 2.76 24.98 -15.05
N VAL A 180 2.37 24.69 -13.80
CA VAL A 180 2.11 25.75 -12.82
C VAL A 180 3.40 26.48 -12.41
N LYS A 181 4.56 25.83 -12.48
CA LYS A 181 5.87 26.45 -12.20
C LYS A 181 6.22 27.55 -13.19
N ASP A 182 5.70 27.46 -14.41
CA ASP A 182 5.96 28.44 -15.47
C ASP A 182 5.06 29.69 -15.36
N VAL A 183 4.05 29.67 -14.49
CA VAL A 183 3.16 30.82 -14.29
C VAL A 183 3.93 31.95 -13.58
N PRO A 184 4.06 33.14 -14.19
CA PRO A 184 4.63 34.30 -13.52
C PRO A 184 3.93 34.57 -12.19
N GLY A 185 4.71 34.66 -11.11
CA GLY A 185 4.17 34.85 -9.76
C GLY A 185 3.76 33.56 -9.04
N TYR A 186 4.02 32.36 -9.58
CA TYR A 186 3.93 31.13 -8.80
C TYR A 186 4.96 31.12 -7.66
N LEU A 187 4.51 30.80 -6.45
CA LEU A 187 5.33 30.79 -5.24
C LEU A 187 5.60 29.37 -4.72
N GLY A 188 4.81 28.38 -5.12
CA GLY A 188 4.99 27.01 -4.66
C GLY A 188 3.68 26.27 -4.52
N MET A 189 3.77 25.00 -4.12
CA MET A 189 2.62 24.15 -3.90
C MET A 189 2.93 23.08 -2.87
N GLU A 190 1.92 22.75 -2.07
CA GLU A 190 1.93 21.62 -1.15
C GLU A 190 0.82 20.65 -1.56
N HIS A 191 1.08 19.36 -1.39
CA HIS A 191 0.09 18.32 -1.57
C HIS A 191 0.15 17.36 -0.38
N ALA A 192 -1.02 16.96 0.11
CA ALA A 192 -1.15 15.89 1.08
C ALA A 192 -2.38 15.04 0.78
N GLN A 193 -2.36 13.81 1.26
CA GLN A 193 -3.47 12.88 1.14
C GLN A 193 -3.67 12.14 2.46
N THR A 194 -4.91 12.02 2.90
CA THR A 194 -5.26 11.23 4.08
C THR A 194 -5.58 9.78 3.68
N PRO A 195 -5.43 8.82 4.62
CA PRO A 195 -5.86 7.44 4.39
C PRO A 195 -7.34 7.28 4.02
N GLY A 196 -8.19 8.24 4.41
CA GLY A 196 -9.62 8.25 4.08
C GLY A 196 -9.96 8.71 2.67
N GLY A 197 -8.96 8.92 1.80
CA GLY A 197 -9.15 9.32 0.40
C GLY A 197 -9.33 10.84 0.19
N LEU A 198 -9.22 11.64 1.25
CA LEU A 198 -9.22 13.09 1.15
C LEU A 198 -7.85 13.58 0.69
N GLY A 199 -7.78 14.19 -0.49
CA GLY A 199 -6.61 14.89 -0.99
C GLY A 199 -6.74 16.40 -0.78
N ILE A 200 -5.64 17.07 -0.49
CA ILE A 200 -5.55 18.53 -0.48
C ILE A 200 -4.33 18.96 -1.31
N THR A 201 -4.56 19.90 -2.21
CA THR A 201 -3.51 20.60 -2.96
C THR A 201 -3.63 22.08 -2.64
N VAL A 202 -2.56 22.69 -2.14
CA VAL A 202 -2.49 24.12 -1.84
C VAL A 202 -1.47 24.74 -2.77
N SER A 203 -1.90 25.63 -3.66
CA SER A 203 -1.01 26.36 -4.57
C SER A 203 -0.92 27.82 -4.16
N TYR A 204 0.29 28.37 -4.19
CA TYR A 204 0.64 29.71 -3.71
C TYR A 204 1.01 30.62 -4.88
N PHE A 205 0.45 31.82 -4.93
CA PHE A 205 0.63 32.78 -6.01
C PHE A 205 0.83 34.19 -5.48
N ARG A 206 1.70 34.99 -6.12
CA ARG A 206 2.06 36.36 -5.72
C ARG A 206 0.86 37.30 -5.69
N ASP A 207 -0.06 37.14 -6.64
CA ASP A 207 -1.20 38.03 -6.83
C ASP A 207 -2.37 37.29 -7.52
N ALA A 208 -3.48 38.01 -7.69
CA ALA A 208 -4.68 37.48 -8.33
C ALA A 208 -4.54 37.32 -9.86
N GLU A 209 -3.58 38.00 -10.48
CA GLU A 209 -3.31 37.90 -11.92
C GLU A 209 -2.69 36.55 -12.24
N ALA A 210 -1.67 36.13 -11.48
CA ALA A 210 -1.06 34.81 -11.56
C ALA A 210 -2.09 33.67 -11.39
N LEU A 211 -3.02 33.81 -10.43
CA LEU A 211 -4.14 32.87 -10.27
C LEU A 211 -5.07 32.81 -11.48
N THR A 212 -5.34 33.97 -12.08
CA THR A 212 -6.22 34.09 -13.25
C THR A 212 -5.55 33.44 -14.45
N GLU A 213 -4.26 33.72 -14.67
CA GLU A 213 -3.45 33.10 -15.71
C GLU A 213 -3.49 31.58 -15.59
N TRP A 214 -3.20 31.04 -14.40
CA TRP A 214 -3.29 29.60 -14.14
C TRP A 214 -4.69 29.04 -14.40
N ARG A 215 -5.75 29.72 -13.96
CA ARG A 215 -7.15 29.32 -14.22
C ARG A 215 -7.51 29.31 -15.70
N THR A 216 -6.88 30.16 -16.51
CA THR A 216 -7.15 30.28 -17.95
C THR A 216 -6.29 29.35 -18.81
N ASN A 217 -5.23 28.76 -18.25
CA ASN A 217 -4.39 27.79 -18.94
C ASN A 217 -5.24 26.64 -19.55
N THR A 218 -5.04 26.38 -20.84
CA THR A 218 -5.86 25.48 -21.64
C THR A 218 -5.69 24.01 -21.24
N GLU A 219 -4.46 23.57 -20.95
CA GLU A 219 -4.17 22.23 -20.46
C GLU A 219 -4.75 22.02 -19.05
N HIS A 220 -4.62 23.02 -18.17
CA HIS A 220 -5.22 22.98 -16.84
C HIS A 220 -6.75 22.87 -16.89
N ARG A 221 -7.41 23.61 -17.78
CA ARG A 221 -8.87 23.49 -17.98
C ARG A 221 -9.29 22.12 -18.51
N ALA A 222 -8.49 21.54 -19.40
CA ALA A 222 -8.73 20.19 -19.92
C ALA A 222 -8.57 19.14 -18.80
N ALA A 223 -7.51 19.24 -17.99
CA ALA A 223 -7.28 18.38 -16.83
C ALA A 223 -8.41 18.50 -15.80
N GLN A 224 -8.90 19.70 -15.51
CA GLN A 224 -10.06 19.90 -14.63
C GLN A 224 -11.35 19.26 -15.19
N LYS A 225 -11.58 19.35 -16.50
CA LYS A 225 -12.75 18.74 -17.14
C LYS A 225 -12.68 17.21 -17.05
N ARG A 226 -11.51 16.64 -17.32
CA ARG A 226 -11.25 15.20 -17.21
C ARG A 226 -11.36 14.72 -15.76
N GLY A 227 -10.74 15.42 -14.82
CA GLY A 227 -10.81 15.09 -13.40
C GLY A 227 -12.23 15.05 -12.86
N ARG A 228 -13.11 15.97 -13.31
CA ARG A 228 -14.55 15.92 -12.98
C ARG A 228 -15.29 14.72 -13.54
N ALA A 229 -14.88 14.23 -14.70
CA ALA A 229 -15.54 13.11 -15.37
C ALA A 229 -15.05 11.76 -14.83
N GLU A 230 -13.77 11.68 -14.45
CA GLU A 230 -13.08 10.40 -14.26
C GLU A 230 -12.50 10.22 -12.85
N TRP A 231 -11.98 11.27 -12.20
CA TRP A 231 -11.08 11.11 -11.05
C TRP A 231 -11.64 11.61 -9.71
N TYR A 232 -12.64 12.48 -9.72
CA TYR A 232 -13.18 13.09 -8.50
C TYR A 232 -14.62 12.67 -8.25
N GLN A 233 -14.90 12.13 -7.06
CA GLN A 233 -16.27 11.98 -6.56
C GLN A 233 -16.84 13.32 -6.13
N SER A 234 -16.01 14.15 -5.50
CA SER A 234 -16.34 15.52 -5.11
C SER A 234 -15.06 16.35 -4.94
N TYR A 235 -15.18 17.67 -5.06
CA TYR A 235 -14.10 18.59 -4.72
C TYR A 235 -14.64 19.94 -4.23
N THR A 236 -13.83 20.66 -3.47
CA THR A 236 -14.01 22.07 -3.17
C THR A 236 -12.77 22.86 -3.55
N LEU A 237 -12.97 24.12 -3.96
CA LEU A 237 -11.89 25.06 -4.25
C LEU A 237 -12.14 26.34 -3.47
N HIS A 238 -11.21 26.69 -2.59
CA HIS A 238 -11.19 27.96 -1.88
C HIS A 238 -10.04 28.81 -2.40
N VAL A 239 -10.30 30.07 -2.73
CA VAL A 239 -9.27 31.05 -3.06
C VAL A 239 -9.26 32.10 -1.95
N ALA A 240 -8.11 32.30 -1.32
CA ALA A 240 -7.97 33.24 -0.21
C ALA A 240 -6.74 34.12 -0.39
N LYS A 241 -6.82 35.36 0.10
CA LYS A 241 -5.68 36.26 0.24
C LYS A 241 -5.04 36.04 1.60
N VAL A 242 -3.75 35.76 1.62
CA VAL A 242 -2.95 35.64 2.83
C VAL A 242 -2.47 37.02 3.23
N GLU A 243 -2.90 37.46 4.41
CA GLU A 243 -2.51 38.76 4.98
C GLU A 243 -1.33 38.63 5.95
N ARG A 244 -1.04 37.41 6.45
CA ARG A 244 0.02 37.12 7.43
C ARG A 244 0.59 35.73 7.20
N SER A 245 1.92 35.59 7.31
CA SER A 245 2.63 34.31 7.16
C SER A 245 3.84 34.26 8.09
N HIS A 246 4.14 33.10 8.66
CA HIS A 246 5.26 32.87 9.58
C HIS A 246 5.73 31.41 9.47
N GLY A 247 7.03 31.17 9.65
CA GLY A 247 7.64 29.84 9.61
C GLY A 247 8.55 29.60 10.80
N PHE A 248 8.74 28.33 11.16
CA PHE A 248 9.60 27.89 12.25
C PHE A 248 10.48 26.72 11.79
N THR A 249 11.74 26.71 12.23
CA THR A 249 12.67 25.59 12.02
C THR A 249 13.35 25.28 13.34
N ARG A 250 13.33 24.00 13.75
CA ARG A 250 14.04 23.56 14.94
C ARG A 250 15.53 23.43 14.62
N GLU A 251 16.38 24.07 15.42
CA GLU A 251 17.83 23.85 15.31
C GLU A 251 18.19 22.40 15.69
N PRO A 252 19.11 21.74 14.95
CA PRO A 252 19.57 20.40 15.30
C PRO A 252 20.24 20.42 16.69
N GLY A 253 19.78 19.54 17.58
CA GLY A 253 20.36 19.42 18.92
C GLY A 253 21.82 18.94 18.88
N PRO A 254 22.60 19.15 19.95
CA PRO A 254 23.98 18.70 20.00
C PRO A 254 24.04 17.18 19.80
N THR A 255 24.83 16.75 18.81
CA THR A 255 25.15 15.34 18.57
C THR A 255 25.82 14.77 19.81
N ALA A 256 25.21 13.75 20.42
CA ALA A 256 25.84 13.01 21.52
C ALA A 256 27.11 12.33 20.96
N GLY A 257 28.27 12.78 21.45
CA GLY A 257 29.58 12.18 21.18
C GLY A 257 29.88 10.99 22.06
#